data_AF-A0A4P5RXY4-F1
#
_entry.id   AF-A0A4P5RXY4-F1
#
_cell.length_a   1.000
_cell.length_b   1.000
_cell.length_c   1.000
_cell.angle_alpha   90.00
_cell.angle_beta   90.00
_cell.angle_gamma   90.00
#
_symmetry.space_group_name_H-M   'P 1'
#
loop_
_entity.id
_entity.type
_entity.pdbx_description
1 polymer ?
#
loop_
_entity_poly.entity_id
_entity_poly.type
_entity_poly.pdbx_seq_one_letter_code
_entity_poly.pdbx_strand_id
1 'polypeptide(L)'
;MTLAQIQLPPSGWSIELTKDDIERFDFVKQVSRRLETAGEVVWLSIRDGERTWCAKERNTTVWGNAVLDGSPFDLLMPFAPVFLRHVAGLVIESNMCTLKVSPDQKVCIVSSGAEEVHGDIPAEWKPSDLEFGNDGDIRISLNSMQARRLGELINDWPGPVDKDEYPNFLAPFVVIEVGDKKMTCTMDWSRYGGRANTLVFAINATPHLKFECDAYVLGHGLTENFSQEDWIMTLSSTNPTHLAVYNSEIGFSVTLERECVALVREQIENELKLLDLEVKEWHTESAHPIVHITYESTQMEIVIIPDKRGHDDYIRVTMCVASGVSNNLATLQEINNFNEARLGQKYVMNGDSIFLVTDIATTAISELFSIIITMASQWADLSVLFAMLKD
;
A
#
# COMPACT_ATOMS: atom_id res chain seq x y z
N MET A 1 10.74 1.22 -18.46
CA MET A 1 9.55 1.13 -19.33
C MET A 1 8.95 2.53 -19.45
N THR A 2 8.52 2.94 -20.64
CA THR A 2 7.80 4.21 -20.82
C THR A 2 6.40 4.06 -20.25
N LEU A 3 6.08 4.83 -19.20
CA LEU A 3 4.70 5.03 -18.71
C LEU A 3 3.79 5.18 -19.93
N ALA A 4 2.75 4.35 -20.02
CA ALA A 4 1.73 4.48 -21.05
C ALA A 4 1.26 5.93 -21.06
N GLN A 5 1.50 6.66 -22.15
CA GLN A 5 0.93 7.99 -22.30
C GLN A 5 -0.57 7.81 -22.48
N ILE A 6 -1.32 8.05 -21.41
CA ILE A 6 -2.78 8.07 -21.45
C ILE A 6 -3.19 9.11 -22.48
N GLN A 7 -3.89 8.66 -23.53
CA GLN A 7 -4.59 9.55 -24.45
C GLN A 7 -6.05 9.59 -24.02
N LEU A 8 -6.59 10.79 -23.86
CA LEU A 8 -8.05 10.95 -23.84
C LEU A 8 -8.58 10.52 -25.22
N PRO A 9 -9.76 9.86 -25.27
CA PRO A 9 -10.31 9.45 -26.54
C PRO A 9 -10.66 10.69 -27.38
N PRO A 10 -10.62 10.58 -28.72
CA PRO A 10 -10.93 11.70 -29.60
C PRO A 10 -12.38 12.20 -29.42
N SER A 11 -12.64 13.45 -29.81
CA SER A 11 -13.99 14.02 -29.75
C SER A 11 -14.99 13.18 -30.57
N GLY A 12 -16.16 12.90 -29.98
CA GLY A 12 -17.20 12.08 -30.59
C GLY A 12 -17.03 10.57 -30.41
N TRP A 13 -15.99 10.12 -29.69
CA TRP A 13 -15.85 8.72 -29.32
C TRP A 13 -16.96 8.27 -28.37
N SER A 14 -17.45 7.05 -28.57
CA SER A 14 -18.50 6.45 -27.75
C SER A 14 -18.29 4.95 -27.58
N ILE A 15 -18.66 4.44 -26.41
CA ILE A 15 -18.80 3.00 -26.16
C ILE A 15 -20.16 2.70 -25.55
N GLU A 16 -20.69 1.53 -25.88
CA GLU A 16 -21.83 0.96 -25.18
C GLU A 16 -21.31 0.27 -23.91
N LEU A 17 -21.78 0.67 -22.74
CA LEU A 17 -21.58 -0.06 -21.49
C LEU A 17 -22.77 -0.99 -21.31
N THR A 18 -22.49 -2.27 -21.10
CA THR A 18 -23.52 -3.28 -20.85
C THR A 18 -23.81 -3.39 -19.35
N LYS A 19 -24.89 -4.10 -19.02
CA LYS A 19 -25.16 -4.51 -17.63
C LYS A 19 -23.97 -5.26 -17.02
N ASP A 20 -23.37 -6.19 -17.76
CA ASP A 20 -22.21 -6.97 -17.29
C ASP A 20 -20.99 -6.08 -17.01
N ASP A 21 -20.78 -5.01 -17.80
CA ASP A 21 -19.70 -4.05 -17.54
C ASP A 21 -19.91 -3.32 -16.20
N ILE A 22 -21.15 -2.95 -15.89
CA ILE A 22 -21.49 -2.27 -14.63
C ILE A 22 -21.44 -3.24 -13.45
N GLU A 23 -21.93 -4.47 -13.60
CA GLU A 23 -21.85 -5.48 -12.55
C GLU A 23 -20.40 -5.78 -12.20
N ARG A 24 -19.49 -5.83 -13.20
CA ARG A 24 -18.04 -5.93 -12.98
C ARG A 24 -17.49 -4.73 -12.22
N PHE A 25 -17.94 -3.51 -12.52
CA PHE A 25 -17.57 -2.33 -11.73
C PHE A 25 -18.06 -2.41 -10.27
N ASP A 26 -19.35 -2.70 -10.05
CA ASP A 26 -19.91 -2.79 -8.71
C ASP A 26 -19.21 -3.87 -7.88
N PHE A 27 -18.80 -4.95 -8.53
CA PHE A 27 -18.00 -6.01 -7.97
C PHE A 27 -16.58 -5.55 -7.64
N VAL A 28 -15.84 -4.94 -8.58
CA VAL A 28 -14.50 -4.37 -8.33
C VAL A 28 -14.52 -3.39 -7.15
N LYS A 29 -15.57 -2.57 -7.05
CA LYS A 29 -15.81 -1.64 -5.95
C LYS A 29 -16.21 -2.29 -4.64
N GLN A 30 -16.91 -3.43 -4.66
CA GLN A 30 -17.25 -4.18 -3.45
C GLN A 30 -16.00 -4.76 -2.79
N VAL A 31 -15.03 -5.20 -3.59
CA VAL A 31 -13.74 -5.67 -3.06
C VAL A 31 -12.92 -4.52 -2.45
N SER A 32 -13.03 -3.31 -2.98
CA SER A 32 -12.32 -2.13 -2.49
C SER A 32 -13.04 -1.36 -1.35
N ARG A 33 -14.12 -1.90 -0.76
CA ARG A 33 -15.12 -1.08 -0.05
C ARG A 33 -14.79 -0.70 1.39
N ARG A 34 -13.53 -0.82 1.88
CA ARG A 34 -13.24 -0.66 3.32
C ARG A 34 -12.60 0.66 3.78
N LEU A 35 -12.35 1.67 2.96
CA LEU A 35 -12.10 3.03 3.48
C LEU A 35 -12.76 4.06 2.57
N GLU A 36 -13.99 4.48 2.90
CA GLU A 36 -14.64 5.68 2.37
C GLU A 36 -13.81 6.95 2.71
N THR A 37 -12.64 7.08 2.10
CA THR A 37 -11.76 8.23 2.22
C THR A 37 -11.52 8.82 0.84
N ALA A 38 -11.38 10.14 0.81
CA ALA A 38 -11.10 10.89 -0.40
C ALA A 38 -9.82 10.34 -1.06
N GLY A 39 -9.91 9.81 -2.29
CA GLY A 39 -8.75 9.29 -3.02
C GLY A 39 -9.01 8.10 -3.94
N GLU A 40 -10.16 7.41 -3.82
CA GLU A 40 -10.52 6.30 -4.72
C GLU A 40 -10.69 6.77 -6.16
N VAL A 41 -10.01 6.10 -7.10
CA VAL A 41 -10.20 6.29 -8.54
C VAL A 41 -10.46 4.94 -9.18
N VAL A 42 -11.48 4.90 -10.03
CA VAL A 42 -11.86 3.71 -10.81
C VAL A 42 -11.54 3.98 -12.26
N TRP A 43 -11.02 3.00 -12.97
CA TRP A 43 -10.65 3.13 -14.36
C TRP A 43 -11.35 2.12 -15.23
N LEU A 44 -11.74 2.56 -16.41
CA LEU A 44 -12.01 1.69 -17.54
C LEU A 44 -10.78 1.69 -18.45
N SER A 45 -10.15 0.53 -18.54
CA SER A 45 -9.11 0.23 -19.52
C SER A 45 -9.73 -0.46 -20.73
N ILE A 46 -9.29 -0.08 -21.92
CA ILE A 46 -9.61 -0.77 -23.17
C ILE A 46 -8.32 -1.17 -23.88
N ARG A 47 -8.22 -2.43 -24.28
CA ARG A 47 -7.09 -2.98 -25.05
C ARG A 47 -7.60 -4.02 -26.05
N ASP A 48 -7.29 -3.87 -27.33
CA ASP A 48 -7.70 -4.78 -28.41
C ASP A 48 -9.22 -5.07 -28.43
N GLY A 49 -10.02 -4.11 -27.96
CA GLY A 49 -11.48 -4.24 -27.82
C GLY A 49 -11.95 -4.93 -26.53
N GLU A 50 -11.04 -5.48 -25.73
CA GLU A 50 -11.33 -5.98 -24.38
C GLU A 50 -11.42 -4.83 -23.38
N ARG A 51 -12.30 -5.00 -22.39
CA ARG A 51 -12.60 -4.00 -21.36
C ARG A 51 -12.23 -4.55 -20.00
N THR A 52 -11.45 -3.78 -19.26
CA THR A 52 -11.01 -4.12 -17.91
C THR A 52 -11.34 -2.95 -17.01
N TRP A 53 -12.19 -3.21 -16.01
CA TRP A 53 -12.41 -2.25 -14.93
C TRP A 53 -11.33 -2.45 -13.88
N CYS A 54 -10.71 -1.37 -13.43
CA CYS A 54 -9.72 -1.39 -12.37
C CYS A 54 -10.15 -0.41 -11.28
N ALA A 55 -9.93 -0.73 -10.02
CA ALA A 55 -10.02 0.22 -8.92
C ALA A 55 -8.75 0.09 -8.07
N LYS A 56 -8.19 1.23 -7.67
CA LYS A 56 -7.10 1.26 -6.69
C LYS A 56 -7.55 2.01 -5.47
N GLU A 57 -7.18 1.46 -4.33
CA GLU A 57 -7.33 2.05 -3.03
C GLU A 57 -6.02 1.82 -2.30
N ARG A 58 -5.26 2.89 -2.01
CA ARG A 58 -3.99 2.87 -1.26
C ARG A 58 -3.10 1.65 -1.58
N ASN A 59 -3.29 0.53 -0.88
CA ASN A 59 -2.45 -0.67 -0.88
C ASN A 59 -3.06 -1.86 -1.67
N THR A 60 -4.18 -1.62 -2.36
CA THR A 60 -4.93 -2.63 -3.12
C THR A 60 -5.24 -2.12 -4.51
N THR A 61 -4.99 -2.95 -5.51
CA THR A 61 -5.53 -2.76 -6.85
C THR A 61 -6.38 -3.96 -7.21
N VAL A 62 -7.63 -3.74 -7.62
CA VAL A 62 -8.57 -4.78 -8.04
C VAL A 62 -8.90 -4.57 -9.50
N TRP A 63 -9.04 -5.65 -10.29
CA TRP A 63 -9.39 -5.57 -11.70
C TRP A 63 -10.34 -6.68 -12.14
N GLY A 64 -11.22 -6.34 -13.09
CA GLY A 64 -12.10 -7.27 -13.79
C GLY A 64 -11.46 -7.83 -15.06
N ASN A 65 -11.42 -9.15 -15.18
CA ASN A 65 -10.74 -9.99 -16.17
C ASN A 65 -9.20 -9.92 -16.10
N ALA A 66 -8.55 -11.07 -15.88
CA ALA A 66 -7.12 -11.12 -15.58
C ALA A 66 -6.16 -11.06 -16.79
N VAL A 67 -6.66 -10.82 -18.00
CA VAL A 67 -5.81 -10.69 -19.18
C VAL A 67 -5.15 -9.32 -19.18
N LEU A 68 -4.07 -9.14 -18.42
CA LEU A 68 -3.20 -7.97 -18.46
C LEU A 68 -1.76 -8.47 -18.56
N ASP A 69 -1.18 -8.39 -19.75
CA ASP A 69 0.15 -8.93 -20.09
C ASP A 69 1.25 -7.85 -20.04
N GLY A 70 0.96 -6.70 -19.42
CA GLY A 70 1.86 -5.55 -19.37
C GLY A 70 1.94 -4.76 -20.68
N SER A 71 1.17 -5.13 -21.72
CA SER A 71 1.06 -4.34 -22.95
C SER A 71 0.41 -2.97 -22.66
N PRO A 72 0.84 -1.89 -23.35
CA PRO A 72 0.26 -0.57 -23.17
C PRO A 72 -1.24 -0.58 -23.52
N PHE A 73 -2.03 0.15 -22.75
CA PHE A 73 -3.47 0.30 -22.98
C PHE A 73 -3.77 1.17 -24.20
N ASP A 74 -4.82 0.82 -24.96
CA ASP A 74 -5.32 1.68 -26.05
C ASP A 74 -6.06 2.90 -25.48
N LEU A 75 -6.75 2.72 -24.36
CA LEU A 75 -7.48 3.77 -23.66
C LEU A 75 -7.55 3.51 -22.17
N LEU A 76 -7.41 4.57 -21.36
CA LEU A 76 -7.58 4.50 -19.91
C LEU A 76 -8.37 5.72 -19.42
N MET A 77 -9.56 5.47 -18.84
CA MET A 77 -10.48 6.53 -18.42
C MET A 77 -10.73 6.49 -16.92
N PRO A 78 -10.33 7.52 -16.14
CA PRO A 78 -10.63 7.61 -14.73
C PRO A 78 -12.06 8.11 -14.50
N PHE A 79 -12.71 7.55 -13.48
CA PHE A 79 -14.03 7.93 -13.03
C PHE A 79 -14.06 8.06 -11.51
N ALA A 80 -14.81 9.05 -11.03
CA ALA A 80 -15.15 9.14 -9.62
C ALA A 80 -16.13 7.99 -9.26
N PRO A 81 -15.95 7.28 -8.13
CA PRO A 81 -16.86 6.21 -7.73
C PRO A 81 -18.32 6.65 -7.58
N VAL A 82 -18.56 7.93 -7.25
CA VAL A 82 -19.92 8.50 -7.17
C VAL A 82 -20.57 8.62 -8.55
N PHE A 83 -19.83 9.01 -9.58
CA PHE A 83 -20.32 9.09 -10.94
C PHE A 83 -20.77 7.71 -11.44
N LEU A 84 -19.95 6.68 -11.21
CA LEU A 84 -20.28 5.32 -11.63
C LEU A 84 -21.48 4.71 -10.87
N ARG A 85 -21.75 5.12 -9.62
CA ARG A 85 -22.99 4.73 -8.91
C ARG A 85 -24.24 5.23 -9.64
N HIS A 86 -24.21 6.47 -10.12
CA HIS A 86 -25.33 7.04 -10.87
C HIS A 86 -25.48 6.37 -12.24
N VAL A 87 -24.36 6.05 -12.90
CA VAL A 87 -24.34 5.26 -14.12
C VAL A 87 -24.96 3.87 -13.92
N ALA A 88 -24.65 3.21 -12.80
CA ALA A 88 -25.23 1.90 -12.49
C ALA A 88 -26.77 1.94 -12.42
N GLY A 89 -27.32 3.01 -11.84
CA GLY A 89 -28.77 3.25 -11.82
C GLY A 89 -29.39 3.30 -13.23
N LEU A 90 -28.73 3.97 -14.20
CA LEU A 90 -29.22 4.10 -15.57
C LEU A 90 -29.24 2.77 -16.35
N VAL A 91 -28.33 1.83 -16.04
CA VAL A 91 -28.16 0.58 -16.79
C VAL A 91 -29.09 -0.53 -16.29
N ILE A 92 -29.46 -0.51 -15.01
CA ILE A 92 -30.43 -1.45 -14.42
C ILE A 92 -31.78 -1.39 -15.15
N GLU A 93 -32.15 -0.21 -15.67
CA GLU A 93 -33.45 0.01 -16.31
C GLU A 93 -33.48 -0.29 -17.82
N SER A 94 -32.34 -0.29 -18.51
CA SER A 94 -32.25 -0.38 -19.98
C SER A 94 -31.38 -1.51 -20.54
N ASN A 95 -30.67 -2.24 -19.67
CA ASN A 95 -29.64 -3.26 -20.00
C ASN A 95 -28.39 -2.74 -20.74
N MET A 96 -28.40 -1.51 -21.24
CA MET A 96 -27.29 -0.92 -22.00
C MET A 96 -27.36 0.61 -21.96
N CYS A 97 -26.22 1.28 -21.76
CA CYS A 97 -26.10 2.72 -21.86
C CYS A 97 -24.94 3.13 -22.77
N THR A 98 -24.97 4.33 -23.33
CA THR A 98 -23.89 4.86 -24.15
C THR A 98 -23.06 5.85 -23.35
N LEU A 99 -21.78 5.54 -23.13
CA LEU A 99 -20.77 6.47 -22.63
C LEU A 99 -20.18 7.24 -23.82
N LYS A 100 -20.22 8.58 -23.73
CA LYS A 100 -19.58 9.51 -24.65
C LYS A 100 -18.61 10.39 -23.88
N VAL A 101 -17.47 10.69 -24.52
CA VAL A 101 -16.49 11.63 -23.98
C VAL A 101 -16.54 12.90 -24.82
N SER A 102 -16.64 14.05 -24.15
CA SER A 102 -16.58 15.38 -24.74
C SER A 102 -15.30 16.07 -24.27
N PRO A 103 -14.16 15.90 -24.98
CA PRO A 103 -12.87 16.47 -24.56
C PRO A 103 -12.92 18.00 -24.45
N ASP A 104 -13.66 18.66 -25.35
CA ASP A 104 -13.79 20.12 -25.38
C ASP A 104 -14.50 20.67 -24.13
N GLN A 105 -15.47 19.92 -23.62
CA GLN A 105 -16.21 20.26 -22.40
C GLN A 105 -15.60 19.63 -21.14
N LYS A 106 -14.59 18.77 -21.30
CA LYS A 106 -13.98 17.96 -20.23
C LYS A 106 -14.99 17.15 -19.43
N VAL A 107 -16.00 16.58 -20.09
CA VAL A 107 -17.03 15.77 -19.44
C VAL A 107 -17.20 14.40 -20.11
N CYS A 108 -17.49 13.40 -19.29
CA CYS A 108 -18.04 12.11 -19.66
C CYS A 108 -19.57 12.16 -19.50
N ILE A 109 -20.30 11.71 -20.51
CA ILE A 109 -21.76 11.67 -20.51
C ILE A 109 -22.18 10.21 -20.72
N VAL A 110 -22.89 9.65 -19.75
CA VAL A 110 -23.55 8.35 -19.91
C VAL A 110 -25.03 8.57 -20.13
N SER A 111 -25.58 7.96 -21.18
CA SER A 111 -26.97 8.16 -21.59
C SER A 111 -27.71 6.83 -21.73
N SER A 112 -28.96 6.82 -21.28
CA SER A 112 -29.90 5.69 -21.40
C SER A 112 -31.26 6.27 -21.81
N GLY A 113 -31.58 6.20 -23.11
CA GLY A 113 -32.78 6.86 -23.63
C GLY A 113 -32.74 8.38 -23.46
N ALA A 114 -33.64 8.92 -22.64
CA ALA A 114 -33.74 10.35 -22.34
C ALA A 114 -32.99 10.77 -21.06
N GLU A 115 -32.49 9.81 -20.28
CA GLU A 115 -31.77 10.07 -19.04
C GLU A 115 -30.27 10.12 -19.29
N GLU A 116 -29.61 11.06 -18.62
CA GLU A 116 -28.16 11.27 -18.75
C GLU A 116 -27.52 11.53 -17.39
N VAL A 117 -26.31 11.00 -17.21
CA VAL A 117 -25.42 11.27 -16.08
C VAL A 117 -24.14 11.87 -16.62
N HIS A 118 -23.76 13.03 -16.08
CA HIS A 118 -22.61 13.83 -16.50
C HIS A 118 -21.54 13.78 -15.41
N GLY A 119 -20.28 13.64 -15.80
CA GLY A 119 -19.15 13.59 -14.87
C GLY A 119 -17.93 14.28 -15.45
N ASP A 120 -17.19 15.00 -14.62
CA ASP A 120 -15.98 15.69 -15.05
C ASP A 120 -14.85 14.70 -15.38
N ILE A 121 -14.03 15.07 -16.38
CA ILE A 121 -12.78 14.40 -16.70
C ILE A 121 -11.65 15.15 -16.00
N PRO A 122 -10.86 14.49 -15.14
CA PRO A 122 -9.70 15.11 -14.49
C PRO A 122 -8.75 15.74 -15.53
N ALA A 123 -8.34 16.98 -15.29
CA ALA A 123 -7.50 17.74 -16.23
C ALA A 123 -6.07 17.19 -16.34
N GLU A 124 -5.57 16.57 -15.28
CA GLU A 124 -4.28 15.89 -15.23
C GLU A 124 -4.45 14.63 -14.38
N TRP A 125 -4.09 13.48 -14.94
CA TRP A 125 -4.07 12.23 -14.20
C TRP A 125 -2.92 11.37 -14.70
N LYS A 126 -2.15 10.81 -13.75
CA LYS A 126 -1.11 9.81 -14.05
C LYS A 126 -1.60 8.48 -13.52
N PRO A 127 -1.55 7.40 -14.32
CA PRO A 127 -1.69 6.07 -13.77
C PRO A 127 -0.48 5.86 -12.89
N SER A 128 -0.62 5.98 -11.58
CA SER A 128 0.41 5.48 -10.67
C SER A 128 0.38 3.96 -10.77
N ASP A 129 1.17 3.46 -11.72
CA ASP A 129 1.61 2.09 -11.88
C ASP A 129 0.48 1.05 -11.87
N LEU A 130 -0.23 0.94 -13.00
CA LEU A 130 -1.04 -0.23 -13.36
C LEU A 130 -0.14 -1.41 -13.80
N GLU A 131 1.04 -1.57 -13.19
CA GLU A 131 1.93 -2.71 -13.47
C GLU A 131 1.40 -3.95 -12.75
N PHE A 132 0.53 -4.68 -13.44
CA PHE A 132 0.05 -5.98 -12.98
C PHE A 132 1.13 -7.03 -13.27
N GLY A 133 1.90 -7.40 -12.24
CA GLY A 133 2.99 -8.37 -12.35
C GLY A 133 2.49 -9.79 -12.58
N ASN A 134 2.16 -10.12 -13.83
CA ASN A 134 1.88 -11.50 -14.28
C ASN A 134 3.15 -12.27 -14.69
N ASP A 135 4.31 -11.61 -14.57
CA ASP A 135 5.66 -12.11 -14.89
C ASP A 135 6.34 -12.85 -13.72
N GLY A 136 5.63 -13.05 -12.61
CA GLY A 136 6.23 -13.55 -11.37
C GLY A 136 6.95 -14.90 -11.50
N ASP A 137 8.13 -14.99 -10.87
CA ASP A 137 8.97 -16.19 -10.80
C ASP A 137 8.36 -17.30 -9.94
N ILE A 138 7.42 -16.95 -9.05
CA ILE A 138 6.78 -17.86 -8.10
C ILE A 138 5.28 -17.84 -8.34
N ARG A 139 4.74 -19.01 -8.71
CA ARG A 139 3.30 -19.22 -8.93
C ARG A 139 2.77 -20.27 -7.97
N ILE A 140 1.74 -19.90 -7.23
CA ILE A 140 1.02 -20.77 -6.29
C ILE A 140 -0.38 -20.97 -6.85
N SER A 141 -0.71 -22.20 -7.24
CA SER A 141 -2.05 -22.56 -7.69
C SER A 141 -2.87 -23.10 -6.53
N LEU A 142 -4.05 -22.53 -6.32
CA LEU A 142 -5.06 -22.99 -5.37
C LEU A 142 -6.30 -23.39 -6.16
N ASN A 143 -6.86 -24.57 -5.89
CA ASN A 143 -8.20 -24.84 -6.37
C ASN A 143 -9.23 -23.99 -5.62
N SER A 144 -10.43 -23.85 -6.18
CA SER A 144 -11.51 -23.04 -5.59
C SER A 144 -11.78 -23.36 -4.12
N MET A 145 -11.80 -24.65 -3.73
CA MET A 145 -11.99 -25.04 -2.33
C MET A 145 -10.83 -24.61 -1.41
N GLN A 146 -9.58 -24.63 -1.89
CA GLN A 146 -8.42 -24.15 -1.14
C GLN A 146 -8.46 -22.63 -0.99
N ALA A 147 -8.75 -21.90 -2.08
CA ALA A 147 -8.91 -20.45 -2.09
C ALA A 147 -10.01 -20.00 -1.11
N ARG A 148 -11.17 -20.66 -1.15
CA ARG A 148 -12.28 -20.40 -0.22
C ARG A 148 -11.89 -20.60 1.23
N ARG A 149 -11.26 -21.73 1.56
CA ARG A 149 -10.85 -22.04 2.94
C ARG A 149 -9.79 -21.07 3.44
N LEU A 150 -8.87 -20.64 2.56
CA LEU A 150 -7.90 -19.60 2.89
C LEU A 150 -8.62 -18.29 3.23
N GLY A 151 -9.56 -17.86 2.38
CA GLY A 151 -10.37 -16.68 2.66
C GLY A 151 -11.18 -16.80 3.97
N GLU A 152 -11.80 -17.95 4.21
CA GLU A 152 -12.56 -18.23 5.43
C GLU A 152 -11.67 -18.20 6.68
N LEU A 153 -10.46 -18.78 6.64
CA LEU A 153 -9.47 -18.65 7.73
C LEU A 153 -9.15 -17.18 8.00
N ILE A 154 -8.95 -16.41 6.94
CA ILE A 154 -8.49 -15.03 7.05
C ILE A 154 -9.59 -14.13 7.65
N ASN A 155 -10.84 -14.40 7.27
CA ASN A 155 -12.01 -13.70 7.81
C ASN A 155 -12.50 -14.30 9.13
N ASP A 156 -11.95 -15.44 9.58
CA ASP A 156 -12.34 -16.08 10.83
C ASP A 156 -11.84 -15.25 12.02
N TRP A 157 -12.81 -14.81 12.82
CA TRP A 157 -12.59 -14.03 14.02
C TRP A 157 -12.84 -14.94 15.23
N PRO A 158 -11.81 -15.45 15.92
CA PRO A 158 -11.95 -16.60 16.82
C PRO A 158 -12.57 -16.31 18.20
N GLY A 159 -13.12 -15.12 18.48
CA GLY A 159 -13.77 -14.85 19.78
C GLY A 159 -13.86 -13.37 20.16
N PRO A 160 -14.31 -13.02 21.39
CA PRO A 160 -14.79 -11.68 21.74
C PRO A 160 -13.60 -10.75 22.01
N VAL A 161 -12.87 -10.38 20.96
CA VAL A 161 -12.00 -9.20 21.02
C VAL A 161 -12.95 -8.00 21.00
N ASP A 162 -13.16 -7.40 22.17
CA ASP A 162 -13.92 -6.18 22.28
C ASP A 162 -13.13 -5.05 21.62
N LYS A 163 -13.58 -4.61 20.43
CA LYS A 163 -12.90 -3.53 19.70
C LYS A 163 -12.88 -2.23 20.50
N ASP A 164 -13.81 -2.06 21.44
CA ASP A 164 -13.85 -0.90 22.32
C ASP A 164 -12.76 -0.95 23.41
N GLU A 165 -12.21 -2.15 23.72
CA GLU A 165 -11.04 -2.31 24.61
C GLU A 165 -9.71 -2.00 23.90
N TYR A 166 -9.69 -1.96 22.55
CA TYR A 166 -8.48 -1.73 21.75
C TYR A 166 -8.63 -0.49 20.86
N PRO A 167 -8.33 0.73 21.37
CA PRO A 167 -8.49 1.98 20.62
C PRO A 167 -7.65 2.07 19.32
N ASN A 168 -6.67 1.17 19.17
CA ASN A 168 -5.78 1.02 18.01
C ASN A 168 -5.83 -0.43 17.50
N PHE A 169 -7.04 -0.92 17.23
CA PHE A 169 -7.23 -2.30 16.80
C PHE A 169 -6.72 -2.49 15.36
N LEU A 170 -5.54 -3.10 15.23
CA LEU A 170 -5.07 -3.70 13.98
C LEU A 170 -5.48 -5.18 13.95
N ALA A 171 -6.00 -5.72 12.85
CA ALA A 171 -6.17 -7.17 12.75
C ALA A 171 -4.79 -7.85 12.63
N PRO A 172 -4.59 -9.09 13.13
CA PRO A 172 -3.37 -9.82 12.83
C PRO A 172 -3.18 -9.96 11.32
N PHE A 173 -1.95 -9.88 10.85
CA PHE A 173 -1.61 -10.17 9.47
C PHE A 173 -1.67 -11.68 9.25
N VAL A 174 -1.89 -12.08 8.01
CA VAL A 174 -1.77 -13.49 7.62
C VAL A 174 -0.31 -13.77 7.26
N VAL A 175 0.30 -14.73 7.95
CA VAL A 175 1.64 -15.22 7.65
C VAL A 175 1.51 -16.38 6.67
N ILE A 176 2.11 -16.26 5.49
CA ILE A 176 2.10 -17.30 4.46
C ILE A 176 3.52 -17.83 4.25
N GLU A 177 3.70 -19.12 4.51
CA GLU A 177 4.94 -19.85 4.30
C GLU A 177 4.75 -20.90 3.20
N VAL A 178 5.58 -20.83 2.16
CA VAL A 178 5.58 -21.76 1.03
C VAL A 178 6.90 -22.52 1.05
N GLY A 179 6.84 -23.84 0.92
CA GLY A 179 8.03 -24.70 0.89
C GLY A 179 7.64 -26.17 0.90
N ASP A 180 8.54 -27.06 0.46
CA ASP A 180 8.31 -28.51 0.52
C ASP A 180 6.95 -28.98 -0.08
N LYS A 181 6.50 -28.34 -1.17
CA LYS A 181 5.20 -28.61 -1.81
C LYS A 181 3.97 -28.37 -0.91
N LYS A 182 4.11 -27.49 0.09
CA LYS A 182 3.03 -27.06 0.97
C LYS A 182 3.01 -25.55 1.12
N MET A 183 1.83 -25.04 1.41
CA MET A 183 1.58 -23.68 1.85
C MET A 183 0.97 -23.75 3.24
N THR A 184 1.60 -23.07 4.19
CA THR A 184 1.08 -22.89 5.55
C THR A 184 0.63 -21.44 5.69
N CYS A 185 -0.60 -21.23 6.11
CA CYS A 185 -1.17 -19.91 6.35
C CYS A 185 -1.60 -19.83 7.81
N THR A 186 -1.11 -18.82 8.53
CA THR A 186 -1.37 -18.64 9.96
C THR A 186 -1.89 -17.24 10.23
N MET A 187 -2.96 -17.14 11.02
CA MET A 187 -3.38 -15.91 11.66
C MET A 187 -3.29 -16.07 13.17
N ASP A 188 -2.50 -15.23 13.84
CA ASP A 188 -2.25 -15.32 15.27
C ASP A 188 -2.97 -14.21 16.05
N TRP A 189 -4.07 -14.57 16.70
CA TRP A 189 -4.86 -13.67 17.52
C TRP A 189 -4.41 -13.62 18.99
N SER A 190 -3.32 -14.29 19.36
CA SER A 190 -2.86 -14.42 20.75
C SER A 190 -2.62 -13.07 21.44
N ARG A 191 -2.20 -12.05 20.68
CA ARG A 191 -2.01 -10.67 21.17
C ARG A 191 -3.29 -10.02 21.70
N TYR A 192 -4.46 -10.52 21.30
CA TYR A 192 -5.77 -10.06 21.76
C TYR A 192 -6.49 -11.10 22.65
N GLY A 193 -5.74 -12.04 23.23
CA GLY A 193 -6.30 -13.14 24.03
C GLY A 193 -7.04 -14.20 23.21
N GLY A 194 -6.94 -14.14 21.87
CA GLY A 194 -7.49 -15.13 20.95
C GLY A 194 -6.57 -16.33 20.73
N ARG A 195 -6.93 -17.19 19.76
CA ARG A 195 -6.14 -18.36 19.36
C ARG A 195 -5.50 -18.14 18.00
N ALA A 196 -4.34 -18.76 17.78
CA ALA A 196 -3.79 -18.87 16.44
C ALA A 196 -4.53 -19.96 15.65
N ASN A 197 -4.92 -19.62 14.41
CA ASN A 197 -5.49 -20.56 13.46
C ASN A 197 -4.51 -20.76 12.30
N THR A 198 -4.29 -22.02 11.92
CA THR A 198 -3.37 -22.39 10.83
C THR A 198 -4.06 -23.33 9.85
N LEU A 199 -3.98 -23.02 8.56
CA LEU A 199 -4.31 -23.94 7.47
C LEU A 199 -3.05 -24.38 6.73
N VAL A 200 -3.04 -25.63 6.29
CA VAL A 200 -1.97 -26.20 5.48
C VAL A 200 -2.55 -26.81 4.23
N PHE A 201 -2.05 -26.39 3.07
CA PHE A 201 -2.44 -26.88 1.76
C PHE A 201 -1.26 -27.55 1.08
N ALA A 202 -1.51 -28.64 0.35
CA ALA A 202 -0.56 -29.11 -0.66
C ALA A 202 -0.62 -28.17 -1.87
N ILE A 203 0.54 -27.70 -2.35
CA ILE A 203 0.67 -26.82 -3.51
C ILE A 203 1.77 -27.32 -4.44
N ASN A 204 1.66 -27.00 -5.72
CA ASN A 204 2.66 -27.32 -6.72
C ASN A 204 3.60 -26.13 -6.96
N ALA A 205 4.36 -25.73 -5.94
CA ALA A 205 5.34 -24.64 -6.05
C ALA A 205 6.67 -25.01 -5.36
N THR A 206 7.77 -24.53 -5.93
CA THR A 206 9.13 -24.61 -5.37
C THR A 206 9.81 -23.28 -5.65
N PRO A 207 9.69 -22.32 -4.71
CA PRO A 207 10.76 -22.14 -3.74
C PRO A 207 10.27 -22.02 -2.28
N HIS A 208 11.23 -21.96 -1.34
CA HIS A 208 10.95 -21.65 0.07
C HIS A 208 10.78 -20.14 0.24
N LEU A 209 9.62 -19.71 0.71
CA LEU A 209 9.27 -18.31 0.89
C LEU A 209 8.45 -18.12 2.16
N LYS A 210 8.61 -16.98 2.81
CA LYS A 210 7.76 -16.50 3.90
C LYS A 210 7.43 -15.04 3.67
N PHE A 211 6.16 -14.69 3.76
CA PHE A 211 5.68 -13.31 3.66
C PHE A 211 4.45 -13.10 4.53
N GLU A 212 4.13 -11.83 4.75
CA GLU A 212 3.02 -11.38 5.58
C GLU A 212 2.24 -10.32 4.80
N CYS A 213 0.93 -10.27 5.01
CA CYS A 213 0.09 -9.21 4.44
C CYS A 213 -1.13 -8.95 5.32
N ASP A 214 -1.74 -7.78 5.14
CA ASP A 214 -3.01 -7.46 5.77
C ASP A 214 -4.06 -8.52 5.41
N ALA A 215 -4.69 -9.06 6.43
CA ALA A 215 -5.70 -10.10 6.33
C ALA A 215 -6.93 -9.65 5.50
N TYR A 216 -7.35 -8.39 5.61
CA TYR A 216 -8.64 -7.96 5.10
C TYR A 216 -8.77 -8.15 3.57
N VAL A 217 -7.78 -7.67 2.82
CA VAL A 217 -7.82 -7.64 1.35
C VAL A 217 -7.79 -9.04 0.77
N LEU A 218 -6.88 -9.89 1.25
CA LEU A 218 -6.77 -11.27 0.79
C LEU A 218 -7.99 -12.10 1.20
N GLY A 219 -8.47 -11.92 2.42
CA GLY A 219 -9.65 -12.62 2.94
C GLY A 219 -10.92 -12.29 2.15
N HIS A 220 -11.26 -11.00 2.04
CA HIS A 220 -12.45 -10.55 1.31
C HIS A 220 -12.37 -10.90 -0.18
N GLY A 221 -11.19 -10.68 -0.77
CA GLY A 221 -10.88 -11.04 -2.15
C GLY A 221 -11.21 -12.51 -2.47
N LEU A 222 -10.88 -13.44 -1.56
CA LEU A 222 -11.08 -14.88 -1.75
C LEU A 222 -12.48 -15.39 -1.34
N THR A 223 -13.15 -14.78 -0.37
CA THR A 223 -14.47 -15.27 0.11
C THR A 223 -15.65 -14.63 -0.59
N GLU A 224 -15.66 -13.31 -0.75
CA GLU A 224 -16.82 -12.61 -1.31
C GLU A 224 -16.89 -12.79 -2.84
N ASN A 225 -15.73 -13.03 -3.45
CA ASN A 225 -15.59 -13.24 -4.90
C ASN A 225 -15.31 -14.71 -5.23
N PHE A 226 -15.78 -15.63 -4.39
CA PHE A 226 -15.58 -17.06 -4.61
C PHE A 226 -16.04 -17.46 -6.03
N SER A 227 -15.06 -17.80 -6.86
CA SER A 227 -15.29 -18.43 -8.16
C SER A 227 -15.02 -19.93 -8.06
N GLN A 228 -15.69 -20.72 -8.91
CA GLN A 228 -15.39 -22.14 -9.03
C GLN A 228 -14.06 -22.39 -9.77
N GLU A 229 -13.48 -21.36 -10.37
CA GLU A 229 -12.19 -21.41 -11.03
C GLU A 229 -11.03 -21.57 -10.05
N ASP A 230 -9.92 -22.11 -10.59
CA ASP A 230 -8.66 -22.16 -9.87
C ASP A 230 -8.06 -20.76 -9.78
N TRP A 231 -7.47 -20.48 -8.62
CA TRP A 231 -6.82 -19.21 -8.31
C TRP A 231 -5.32 -19.34 -8.40
N ILE A 232 -4.69 -18.29 -8.90
CA ILE A 232 -3.24 -18.17 -9.01
C ILE A 232 -2.81 -17.01 -8.12
N MET A 233 -1.86 -17.28 -7.22
CA MET A 233 -1.14 -16.24 -6.50
C MET A 233 0.28 -16.16 -7.06
N THR A 234 0.72 -14.95 -7.40
CA THR A 234 2.02 -14.70 -7.99
C THR A 234 2.68 -13.50 -7.33
N LEU A 235 4.00 -13.59 -7.16
CA LEU A 235 4.81 -12.49 -6.67
C LEU A 235 5.50 -11.84 -7.85
N SER A 236 5.30 -10.53 -8.01
CA SER A 236 5.90 -9.80 -9.12
C SER A 236 7.42 -9.79 -8.99
N SER A 237 8.11 -10.06 -10.11
CA SER A 237 9.57 -9.96 -10.18
C SER A 237 10.04 -8.50 -10.20
N THR A 238 9.21 -7.61 -10.77
CA THR A 238 9.46 -6.16 -10.87
C THR A 238 9.06 -5.41 -9.60
N ASN A 239 8.08 -5.93 -8.86
CA ASN A 239 7.57 -5.31 -7.64
C ASN A 239 7.42 -6.36 -6.51
N PRO A 240 8.52 -6.76 -5.85
CA PRO A 240 8.54 -7.86 -4.88
C PRO A 240 7.78 -7.56 -3.58
N THR A 241 7.22 -6.35 -3.44
CA THR A 241 6.38 -5.96 -2.31
C THR A 241 4.90 -6.17 -2.57
N HIS A 242 4.50 -6.82 -3.67
CA HIS A 242 3.10 -7.08 -3.99
C HIS A 242 2.84 -8.54 -4.35
N LEU A 243 1.73 -9.08 -3.83
CA LEU A 243 1.16 -10.37 -4.21
C LEU A 243 -0.04 -10.14 -5.11
N ALA A 244 0.02 -10.59 -6.36
CA ALA A 244 -1.14 -10.62 -7.23
C ALA A 244 -1.89 -11.96 -7.08
N VAL A 245 -3.21 -11.90 -6.98
CA VAL A 245 -4.12 -13.04 -6.77
C VAL A 245 -5.24 -12.94 -7.78
N TYR A 246 -5.40 -13.94 -8.64
CA TYR A 246 -6.35 -13.86 -9.75
C TYR A 246 -6.85 -15.22 -10.25
N ASN A 247 -7.96 -15.19 -10.97
CA ASN A 247 -8.48 -16.27 -11.81
C ASN A 247 -8.79 -15.68 -13.21
N SER A 248 -9.62 -16.29 -14.06
CA SER A 248 -9.88 -15.72 -15.39
C SER A 248 -10.80 -14.49 -15.36
N GLU A 249 -11.65 -14.38 -14.33
CA GLU A 249 -12.72 -13.39 -14.19
C GLU A 249 -12.30 -12.15 -13.39
N ILE A 250 -11.42 -12.31 -12.39
CA ILE A 250 -11.00 -11.25 -11.46
C ILE A 250 -9.53 -11.42 -11.08
N GLY A 251 -8.87 -10.30 -10.82
CA GLY A 251 -7.69 -10.31 -9.96
C GLY A 251 -7.63 -9.14 -9.00
N PHE A 252 -6.78 -9.27 -8.00
CA PHE A 252 -6.44 -8.21 -7.07
C PHE A 252 -4.97 -8.34 -6.64
N SER A 253 -4.37 -7.23 -6.23
CA SER A 253 -3.02 -7.19 -5.68
C SER A 253 -3.07 -6.74 -4.22
N VAL A 254 -2.30 -7.40 -3.37
CA VAL A 254 -2.14 -7.06 -1.97
C VAL A 254 -0.70 -6.62 -1.75
N THR A 255 -0.50 -5.44 -1.15
CA THR A 255 0.83 -5.05 -0.66
C THR A 255 1.28 -5.99 0.46
N LEU A 256 2.48 -6.51 0.33
CA LEU A 256 3.17 -7.29 1.34
C LEU A 256 3.84 -6.35 2.34
N GLU A 257 3.50 -6.55 3.60
CA GLU A 257 3.92 -5.69 4.70
C GLU A 257 4.29 -6.56 5.90
N ARG A 258 5.21 -6.07 6.73
CA ARG A 258 5.53 -6.74 7.99
C ARG A 258 4.60 -6.23 9.08
N GLU A 259 3.96 -7.15 9.78
CA GLU A 259 3.00 -6.79 10.84
C GLU A 259 3.64 -5.88 11.89
N CYS A 260 4.88 -6.19 12.30
CA CYS A 260 5.59 -5.40 13.30
C CYS A 260 5.84 -3.95 12.86
N VAL A 261 6.05 -3.72 11.55
CA VAL A 261 6.22 -2.37 11.02
C VAL A 261 4.91 -1.60 11.12
N ALA A 262 3.78 -2.21 10.74
CA ALA A 262 2.47 -1.60 10.85
C ALA A 262 2.11 -1.24 12.31
N LEU A 263 2.31 -2.18 13.24
CA LEU A 263 2.05 -1.96 14.67
C LEU A 263 2.88 -0.83 15.28
N VAL A 264 4.19 -0.84 15.01
CA VAL A 264 5.10 0.19 15.54
C VAL A 264 4.80 1.55 14.91
N ARG A 265 4.47 1.58 13.62
CA ARG A 265 4.10 2.81 12.92
C ARG A 265 2.86 3.45 13.53
N GLU A 266 1.80 2.68 13.77
CA GLU A 266 0.58 3.18 14.42
C GLU A 266 0.88 3.79 15.80
N GLN A 267 1.75 3.14 16.58
CA GLN A 267 2.19 3.68 17.87
C GLN A 267 2.98 4.99 17.70
N ILE A 268 3.90 5.07 16.74
CA ILE A 268 4.65 6.30 16.45
C ILE A 268 3.68 7.44 16.09
N GLU A 269 2.75 7.18 15.16
CA GLU A 269 1.79 8.17 14.71
C GLU A 269 0.88 8.65 15.85
N ASN A 270 0.49 7.76 16.76
CA ASN A 270 -0.29 8.13 17.95
C ASN A 270 0.50 8.98 18.95
N GLU A 271 1.75 8.61 19.25
CA GLU A 271 2.63 9.42 20.09
C GLU A 271 2.84 10.81 19.48
N LEU A 272 3.06 10.91 18.16
CA LEU A 272 3.23 12.18 17.47
C LEU A 272 1.96 13.03 17.45
N LYS A 273 0.76 12.42 17.28
CA LYS A 273 -0.54 13.12 17.33
C LYS A 273 -0.81 13.76 18.69
N LEU A 274 -0.43 13.11 19.79
CA LEU A 274 -0.59 13.66 21.14
C LEU A 274 0.17 14.98 21.35
N LEU A 275 1.08 15.32 20.44
CA LEU A 275 2.03 16.41 20.55
C LEU A 275 1.81 17.53 19.53
N ASP A 276 0.72 17.45 18.75
CA ASP A 276 0.35 18.42 17.72
C ASP A 276 1.46 18.63 16.67
N LEU A 277 2.29 17.61 16.45
CA LEU A 277 3.31 17.63 15.40
C LEU A 277 2.67 17.25 14.07
N GLU A 278 2.83 18.12 13.06
CA GLU A 278 2.48 17.80 11.69
C GLU A 278 3.37 16.64 11.20
N VAL A 279 2.82 15.43 11.27
CA VAL A 279 3.26 14.31 10.46
C VAL A 279 2.89 14.70 9.03
N LYS A 280 3.88 14.86 8.14
CA LYS A 280 3.56 14.95 6.72
C LYS A 280 2.88 13.64 6.38
N GLU A 281 1.58 13.68 6.10
CA GLU A 281 0.85 12.54 5.59
C GLU A 281 1.60 12.06 4.35
N TRP A 282 2.31 10.96 4.50
CA TRP A 282 3.02 10.38 3.39
C TRP A 282 1.99 9.61 2.57
N HIS A 283 1.59 10.19 1.44
CA HIS A 283 0.50 9.70 0.59
C HIS A 283 0.83 8.38 -0.16
N THR A 284 1.75 7.53 0.30
CA THR A 284 2.03 6.25 -0.37
C THR A 284 1.38 5.09 0.36
N GLU A 285 0.39 4.48 -0.30
CA GLU A 285 0.21 3.05 -0.69
C GLU A 285 0.75 1.87 0.17
N SER A 286 1.38 2.09 1.33
CA SER A 286 1.79 1.06 2.30
C SER A 286 2.21 1.64 3.66
N ALA A 287 2.22 0.83 4.73
CA ALA A 287 2.90 1.19 5.98
C ALA A 287 4.42 1.26 5.76
N HIS A 288 4.89 2.36 5.17
CA HIS A 288 6.29 2.56 4.88
C HIS A 288 7.09 2.50 6.19
N PRO A 289 8.25 1.85 6.25
CA PRO A 289 9.04 1.78 7.48
C PRO A 289 9.62 3.15 7.89
N ILE A 290 9.36 4.21 7.13
CA ILE A 290 9.88 5.57 7.39
C ILE A 290 8.70 6.51 7.65
N VAL A 291 8.78 7.24 8.76
CA VAL A 291 7.87 8.33 9.11
C VAL A 291 8.66 9.64 9.06
N HIS A 292 8.24 10.57 8.21
CA HIS A 292 8.87 11.88 8.11
C HIS A 292 8.14 12.88 9.01
N ILE A 293 8.88 13.58 9.85
CA ILE A 293 8.34 14.56 10.79
C ILE A 293 9.04 15.91 10.63
N THR A 294 8.36 16.98 11.04
CA THR A 294 8.96 18.30 11.21
C THR A 294 8.71 18.78 12.62
N TYR A 295 9.78 19.11 13.35
CA TYR A 295 9.72 19.67 14.70
C TYR A 295 10.44 21.02 14.73
N GLU A 296 9.75 22.10 15.09
CA GLU A 296 10.31 23.46 15.20
C GLU A 296 11.20 23.85 13.99
N SER A 297 10.73 23.59 12.77
CA SER A 297 11.43 23.77 11.46
C SER A 297 12.54 22.76 11.12
N THR A 298 12.85 21.81 11.99
CA THR A 298 13.83 20.75 11.75
C THR A 298 13.16 19.51 11.17
N GLN A 299 13.65 19.05 10.01
CA GLN A 299 13.19 17.81 9.40
C GLN A 299 13.88 16.60 10.03
N MET A 300 13.09 15.59 10.39
CA MET A 300 13.61 14.32 10.90
C MET A 300 12.90 13.14 10.25
N GLU A 301 13.57 11.99 10.31
CA GLU A 301 13.06 10.72 9.81
C GLU A 301 13.10 9.69 10.94
N ILE A 302 12.00 8.98 11.11
CA ILE A 302 11.87 7.88 12.06
C ILE A 302 11.77 6.61 11.23
N VAL A 303 12.76 5.73 11.33
CA VAL A 303 12.85 4.49 10.57
C VAL A 303 12.62 3.30 11.50
N ILE A 304 11.64 2.47 11.17
CA ILE A 304 11.35 1.20 11.84
C ILE A 304 12.28 0.14 11.24
N ILE A 305 13.18 -0.37 12.06
CA ILE A 305 14.19 -1.36 11.68
C ILE A 305 13.80 -2.68 12.35
N PRO A 306 13.13 -3.58 11.62
CA PRO A 306 12.74 -4.84 12.19
C PRO A 306 13.95 -5.77 12.26
N ASP A 307 14.22 -6.36 13.42
CA ASP A 307 15.37 -7.23 13.61
C ASP A 307 15.15 -8.57 12.88
N LYS A 308 16.21 -9.02 12.22
CA LYS A 308 16.23 -10.31 11.51
C LYS A 308 16.65 -11.46 12.42
N ARG A 309 17.13 -11.18 13.65
CA ARG A 309 17.73 -12.16 14.56
C ARG A 309 16.97 -12.38 15.87
N GLY A 310 15.88 -11.64 16.13
CA GLY A 310 14.98 -11.85 17.27
C GLY A 310 15.45 -11.23 18.59
N HIS A 311 16.26 -10.17 18.53
CA HIS A 311 16.80 -9.40 19.66
C HIS A 311 16.04 -8.08 19.89
N ASP A 312 14.78 -8.00 19.47
CA ASP A 312 13.87 -6.84 19.48
C ASP A 312 13.98 -5.93 18.26
N ASP A 313 12.84 -5.45 17.76
CA ASP A 313 12.77 -4.45 16.70
C ASP A 313 13.21 -3.08 17.25
N TYR A 314 13.85 -2.26 16.42
CA TYR A 314 14.35 -0.93 16.83
C TYR A 314 13.75 0.18 15.97
N ILE A 315 13.65 1.36 16.55
CA ILE A 315 13.27 2.61 15.89
C ILE A 315 14.51 3.48 15.84
N ARG A 316 14.85 3.96 14.65
CA ARG A 316 15.94 4.89 14.41
C ARG A 316 15.40 6.28 14.14
N VAL A 317 15.75 7.26 14.97
CA VAL A 317 15.47 8.67 14.68
C VAL A 317 16.71 9.28 14.05
N THR A 318 16.53 9.91 12.88
CA THR A 318 17.58 10.51 12.08
C THR A 318 17.25 11.96 11.82
N MET A 319 18.23 12.84 12.04
CA MET A 319 18.10 14.27 11.81
C MET A 319 19.30 14.76 11.02
N CYS A 320 19.07 15.45 9.91
CA CYS A 320 20.16 16.08 9.15
C CYS A 320 20.69 17.28 9.95
N VAL A 321 21.98 17.23 10.30
CA VAL A 321 22.66 18.31 11.04
C VAL A 321 23.60 19.12 10.15
N ALA A 322 24.03 18.64 9.01
CA ALA A 322 24.78 19.50 8.10
C ALA A 322 24.70 18.95 6.70
N SER A 323 24.71 19.84 5.72
CA SER A 323 24.82 19.51 4.30
C SER A 323 25.91 20.37 3.67
N GLY A 324 26.53 19.86 2.60
CA GLY A 324 27.68 20.48 1.95
C GLY A 324 28.96 20.46 2.81
N VAL A 325 29.13 19.46 3.66
CA VAL A 325 30.34 19.26 4.45
C VAL A 325 31.32 18.37 3.70
N SER A 326 32.59 18.77 3.65
CA SER A 326 33.61 18.01 2.96
C SER A 326 33.93 16.70 3.71
N ASN A 327 33.87 15.58 2.99
CA ASN A 327 34.21 14.25 3.51
C ASN A 327 35.74 14.07 3.53
N ASN A 328 36.38 14.75 4.47
CA ASN A 328 37.83 14.73 4.66
C ASN A 328 38.19 14.19 6.06
N LEU A 329 39.49 13.89 6.26
CA LEU A 329 39.98 13.30 7.50
C LEU A 329 39.69 14.16 8.74
N ALA A 330 39.77 15.49 8.63
CA ALA A 330 39.53 16.38 9.75
C ALA A 330 38.06 16.33 10.19
N THR A 331 37.13 16.37 9.23
CA THR A 331 35.68 16.20 9.50
C THR A 331 35.39 14.86 10.16
N LEU A 332 35.97 13.77 9.66
CA LEU A 332 35.75 12.42 10.22
C LEU A 332 36.34 12.28 11.64
N GLN A 333 37.49 12.91 11.91
CA GLN A 333 38.08 12.95 13.25
C GLN A 333 37.19 13.70 14.22
N GLU A 334 36.64 14.85 13.82
CA GLU A 334 35.73 15.63 14.64
C GLU A 334 34.46 14.83 14.97
N ILE A 335 33.86 14.17 13.97
CA ILE A 335 32.71 13.27 14.15
C ILE A 335 33.04 12.15 15.17
N ASN A 336 34.21 11.53 15.05
CA ASN A 336 34.62 10.46 15.97
C ASN A 336 34.81 10.98 17.40
N ASN A 337 35.44 12.15 17.58
CA ASN A 337 35.60 12.77 18.89
C ASN A 337 34.24 13.02 19.56
N PHE A 338 33.25 13.52 18.80
CA PHE A 338 31.89 13.69 19.30
C PHE A 338 31.22 12.35 19.65
N ASN A 339 31.44 11.33 18.82
CA ASN A 339 30.88 10.00 19.03
C ASN A 339 31.48 9.30 20.26
N GLU A 340 32.74 9.54 20.61
CA GLU A 340 33.38 8.99 21.82
C GLU A 340 32.82 9.63 23.10
N ALA A 341 32.47 10.91 23.06
CA ALA A 341 31.93 11.64 24.20
C ALA A 341 30.45 11.33 24.50
N ARG A 342 29.73 10.67 23.59
CA ARG A 342 28.27 10.48 23.67
C ARG A 342 27.85 9.01 23.76
N LEU A 343 26.96 8.74 24.71
CA LEU A 343 26.23 7.48 24.84
C LEU A 343 24.86 7.60 24.18
N GLY A 344 24.46 6.61 23.36
CA GLY A 344 23.13 6.51 22.75
C GLY A 344 22.94 7.22 21.40
N GLN A 345 23.58 8.37 21.17
CA GLN A 345 23.48 9.12 19.92
C GLN A 345 24.80 9.11 19.15
N LYS A 346 24.73 8.99 17.82
CA LYS A 346 25.90 8.98 16.94
C LYS A 346 25.72 9.91 15.75
N TYR A 347 26.79 10.63 15.42
CA TYR A 347 26.93 11.34 14.16
C TYR A 347 27.41 10.37 13.09
N VAL A 348 26.72 10.39 11.95
CA VAL A 348 27.01 9.56 10.79
C VAL A 348 27.14 10.47 9.57
N MET A 349 28.21 10.29 8.81
CA MET A 349 28.39 10.99 7.54
C MET A 349 27.81 10.13 6.41
N ASN A 350 26.98 10.73 5.57
CA ASN A 350 26.46 10.11 4.35
C ASN A 350 26.55 11.12 3.20
N GLY A 351 27.42 10.84 2.24
CA GLY A 351 27.75 11.78 1.17
C GLY A 351 28.42 13.05 1.70
N ASP A 352 27.83 14.20 1.38
CA ASP A 352 28.24 15.53 1.82
C ASP A 352 27.46 16.02 3.05
N SER A 353 26.72 15.12 3.69
CA SER A 353 25.80 15.45 4.78
C SER A 353 26.13 14.69 6.05
N ILE A 354 25.94 15.35 7.20
CA ILE A 354 26.11 14.77 8.53
C ILE A 354 24.72 14.62 9.13
N PHE A 355 24.47 13.46 9.71
CA PHE A 355 23.23 13.09 10.35
C PHE A 355 23.48 12.77 11.83
N LEU A 356 22.60 13.22 12.71
CA LEU A 356 22.52 12.73 14.07
C LEU A 356 21.52 11.57 14.08
N VAL A 357 21.95 10.44 14.63
CA VAL A 357 21.21 9.18 14.64
C VAL A 357 21.12 8.65 16.06
N THR A 358 19.96 8.13 16.43
CA THR A 358 19.75 7.42 17.69
C THR A 358 18.83 6.23 17.45
N ASP A 359 19.14 5.13 18.11
CA ASP A 359 18.34 3.90 18.03
C ASP A 359 17.68 3.67 19.40
N ILE A 360 16.40 3.32 19.39
CA ILE A 360 15.65 2.89 20.57
C ILE A 360 14.94 1.57 20.30
N ALA A 361 14.77 0.76 21.34
CA ALA A 361 13.91 -0.42 21.24
C ALA A 361 12.45 0.01 21.05
N THR A 362 11.68 -0.75 20.27
CA THR A 362 10.24 -0.50 20.10
C THR A 362 9.48 -0.57 21.43
N THR A 363 9.97 -1.32 22.41
CA THR A 363 9.44 -1.36 23.78
C THR A 363 9.56 -0.04 24.54
N ALA A 364 10.42 0.88 24.08
CA ALA A 364 10.66 2.19 24.67
C ALA A 364 10.03 3.32 23.83
N ILE A 365 9.03 3.02 23.00
CA ILE A 365 8.40 3.99 22.09
C ILE A 365 7.84 5.24 22.80
N SER A 366 7.41 5.13 24.05
CA SER A 366 6.96 6.26 24.85
C SER A 366 8.06 7.31 25.11
N GLU A 367 9.33 6.96 24.95
CA GLU A 367 10.47 7.88 25.09
C GLU A 367 10.77 8.66 23.79
N LEU A 368 10.14 8.27 22.67
CA LEU A 368 10.42 8.81 21.33
C LEU A 368 10.36 10.33 21.29
N PHE A 369 9.37 10.94 21.95
CA PHE A 369 9.23 12.39 21.95
C PHE A 369 10.36 13.10 22.68
N SER A 370 10.74 12.60 23.85
CA SER A 370 11.84 13.18 24.62
C SER A 370 13.15 13.13 23.83
N ILE A 371 13.31 12.09 23.01
CA ILE A 371 14.44 11.94 22.09
C ILE A 371 14.38 12.96 20.96
N ILE A 372 13.21 13.14 20.32
CA ILE A 372 13.01 14.15 19.27
C ILE A 372 13.37 15.55 19.79
N ILE A 373 12.87 15.94 20.97
CA ILE A 373 13.19 17.24 21.60
C ILE A 373 14.69 17.33 21.91
N THR A 374 15.27 16.29 22.50
CA THR A 374 16.69 16.28 22.85
C THR A 374 17.57 16.42 21.61
N MET A 375 17.23 15.76 20.50
CA MET A 375 17.94 15.92 19.24
C MET A 375 17.77 17.34 18.67
N ALA A 376 16.54 17.86 18.62
CA ALA A 376 16.25 19.21 18.12
C ALA A 376 16.93 20.32 18.95
N SER A 377 16.98 20.18 20.26
CA SER A 377 17.63 21.18 21.13
C SER A 377 19.15 21.20 20.97
N GLN A 378 19.78 20.03 20.82
CA GLN A 378 21.22 19.94 20.57
C GLN A 378 21.64 20.53 19.20
N TRP A 379 20.71 20.64 18.26
CA TRP A 379 20.94 21.21 16.94
C TRP A 379 21.25 22.71 16.99
N ALA A 380 20.56 23.46 17.86
CA ALA A 380 20.75 24.90 17.99
C ALA A 380 22.20 25.27 18.33
N ASP A 381 22.88 24.47 19.15
CA ASP A 381 24.26 24.72 19.59
C ASP A 381 25.33 24.35 18.55
N LEU A 382 25.04 23.45 17.60
CA LEU A 382 26.04 22.83 16.72
C LEU A 382 26.03 23.31 15.27
N SER A 383 24.93 23.93 14.82
CA SER A 383 24.85 24.58 13.50
C SER A 383 25.96 25.64 13.31
N VAL A 384 26.40 26.29 14.39
CA VAL A 384 27.51 27.26 14.42
C VAL A 384 28.87 26.60 14.19
N LEU A 385 29.04 25.36 14.63
CA LEU A 385 30.33 24.66 14.64
C LEU A 385 30.61 23.95 13.30
N PHE A 386 29.59 23.31 12.72
CA PHE A 386 29.71 22.71 11.39
C PHE A 386 29.72 23.73 10.25
N ALA A 387 29.25 24.96 10.48
CA ALA A 387 29.45 26.06 9.54
C ALA A 387 30.94 26.34 9.28
N MET A 388 31.83 26.05 10.24
CA MET A 388 33.28 26.20 10.10
C MET A 388 33.95 25.07 9.29
N LEU A 389 33.22 24.00 8.97
CA LEU A 389 33.70 22.82 8.24
C LEU A 389 33.21 22.77 6.78
N LYS A 390 32.53 23.83 6.33
CA LYS A 390 32.03 23.98 4.95
C LYS A 390 33.07 24.56 3.98
N ASP A 391 34.20 25.03 4.50
CA ASP A 391 35.38 25.46 3.74
C ASP A 391 36.39 24.31 3.61
#